data_AF-A0A6G1G4M9-F1
#
_entry.id   AF-A0A6G1G4M9-F1
#
_cell.length_a   1.000
_cell.length_b   1.000
_cell.length_c   1.000
_cell.angle_alpha   90.00
_cell.angle_beta   90.00
_cell.angle_gamma   90.00
#
_symmetry.space_group_name_H-M   'P 1'
#
loop_
_entity.id
_entity.type
_entity.pdbx_description
1 polymer ?
#
loop_
_entity_poly.entity_id
_entity_poly.type
_entity_poly.pdbx_seq_one_letter_code
_entity_poly.pdbx_strand_id
1 'polypeptide(L)'
;MSWFSILPSDWTNVEAWLTRFFLMLALLTIGPWVVILAYDVLLYILRFIMYEIPVVGGRARGRQRPTAPSLTERPDGERRDLSLPRAP
;
A
#
# COMPACT_ATOMS: atom_id res chain seq x y z
N MET A 1 36.00 -31.09 -4.67
CA MET A 1 35.92 -30.15 -3.54
C MET A 1 34.86 -29.13 -3.87
N SER A 2 33.89 -28.89 -2.98
CA SER A 2 32.89 -27.83 -3.20
C SER A 2 33.62 -26.49 -3.19
N TRP A 3 33.40 -25.69 -4.23
CA TRP A 3 34.03 -24.38 -4.40
C TRP A 3 33.74 -23.41 -3.22
N PHE A 4 32.68 -23.69 -2.47
CA PHE A 4 32.21 -22.90 -1.34
C PHE A 4 32.31 -23.64 0.01
N SER A 5 33.08 -24.73 0.12
CA SER A 5 33.29 -25.38 1.43
C SER A 5 34.10 -24.47 2.34
N ILE A 6 33.59 -24.25 3.54
CA ILE A 6 34.30 -23.48 4.58
C ILE A 6 35.05 -24.41 5.53
N LEU A 7 34.57 -25.65 5.71
CA LEU A 7 35.16 -26.64 6.61
C LEU A 7 36.01 -27.67 5.86
N PRO A 8 36.94 -28.36 6.55
CA PRO A 8 37.68 -29.50 6.00
C PRO A 8 36.74 -30.61 5.49
N SER A 9 37.21 -31.39 4.52
CA SER A 9 36.42 -32.43 3.83
C SER A 9 35.79 -33.47 4.76
N ASP A 10 36.38 -33.72 5.93
CA ASP A 10 35.87 -34.71 6.88
C ASP A 10 34.60 -34.23 7.61
N TRP A 11 34.26 -32.93 7.52
CA TRP A 11 33.18 -32.26 8.26
C TRP A 11 32.00 -31.84 7.38
N THR A 12 31.94 -32.29 6.12
CA THR A 12 30.91 -31.89 5.16
C THR A 12 29.48 -32.19 5.64
N ASN A 13 29.28 -33.27 6.41
CA ASN A 13 27.97 -33.59 6.98
C ASN A 13 27.49 -32.54 7.99
N VAL A 14 28.40 -32.03 8.82
CA VAL A 14 28.10 -30.97 9.81
C VAL A 14 27.82 -29.66 9.09
N GLU A 15 28.61 -29.33 8.06
CA GLU A 15 28.39 -28.16 7.22
C GLU A 15 26.99 -28.17 6.60
N ALA A 16 26.59 -29.28 5.96
CA ALA A 16 25.28 -29.41 5.35
C ALA A 16 24.12 -29.29 6.36
N TRP A 17 24.26 -29.88 7.54
CA TRP A 17 23.26 -29.77 8.61
C TRP A 17 23.12 -28.32 9.09
N LEU A 18 24.25 -27.63 9.28
CA LEU A 18 24.28 -26.24 9.72
C LEU A 18 23.67 -25.30 8.67
N THR A 19 23.99 -25.50 7.40
CA THR A 19 23.37 -24.73 6.30
C THR A 19 21.85 -24.90 6.31
N ARG A 20 21.35 -26.13 6.43
CA ARG A 20 19.89 -26.38 6.48
C ARG A 20 19.24 -25.72 7.69
N PHE A 21 19.90 -25.79 8.85
CA PHE A 21 19.41 -25.15 10.07
C PHE A 21 19.29 -23.62 9.89
N PHE A 22 20.32 -22.97 9.36
CA PHE A 22 20.28 -21.53 9.11
C PHE A 22 19.27 -21.14 8.03
N LEU A 23 19.12 -21.94 6.98
CA LEU A 23 18.08 -21.70 5.96
C LEU A 23 16.68 -21.80 6.56
N MET A 24 16.44 -22.78 7.43
CA MET A 24 15.17 -22.92 8.15
C MET A 24 14.93 -21.71 9.06
N LEU A 25 15.96 -21.27 9.80
CA LEU A 25 15.87 -20.10 10.66
C LEU A 25 15.64 -18.81 9.87
N ALA A 26 16.30 -18.66 8.72
CA ALA A 26 16.11 -17.53 7.82
C ALA A 26 14.67 -17.49 7.29
N LEU A 27 14.12 -18.64 6.87
CA LEU A 27 12.73 -18.73 6.44
C LEU A 27 11.76 -18.40 7.59
N LEU A 28 12.00 -18.92 8.79
CA LEU A 28 11.15 -18.66 9.96
C LEU A 28 11.17 -17.18 10.37
N THR A 29 12.35 -16.53 10.29
CA THR A 29 12.55 -15.17 10.76
C THR A 29 12.14 -14.14 9.70
N ILE A 30 12.52 -14.35 8.44
CA ILE A 30 12.33 -13.41 7.32
C ILE A 30 11.03 -13.70 6.57
N GLY A 31 10.62 -14.97 6.48
CA GLY A 31 9.43 -15.42 5.74
C GLY A 31 8.16 -14.63 6.10
N PRO A 32 7.81 -14.44 7.38
CA PRO A 32 6.63 -13.66 7.75
C PRO A 32 6.65 -12.23 7.21
N TRP A 33 7.82 -11.56 7.25
CA TRP A 33 7.97 -10.20 6.72
C TRP A 33 7.84 -10.16 5.20
N VAL A 34 8.41 -11.16 4.50
CA VAL A 34 8.28 -11.29 3.05
C VAL A 34 6.82 -11.48 2.65
N VAL A 35 6.05 -12.28 3.40
CA VAL A 35 4.61 -12.48 3.15
C VAL A 35 3.83 -11.18 3.32
N ILE A 36 4.08 -10.41 4.38
CA ILE A 36 3.41 -9.12 4.61
C ILE A 36 3.73 -8.15 3.47
N LEU A 37 5.00 -8.03 3.09
CA LEU A 37 5.42 -7.14 2.02
C LEU A 37 4.82 -7.55 0.66
N ALA A 38 4.80 -8.85 0.37
CA ALA A 38 4.18 -9.38 -0.85
C ALA A 38 2.67 -9.11 -0.87
N TYR A 39 2.00 -9.24 0.28
CA TYR A 39 0.59 -8.90 0.42
C TYR A 39 0.34 -7.42 0.12
N ASP A 40 1.14 -6.51 0.69
CA ASP A 40 0.99 -5.06 0.47
C ASP A 40 1.21 -4.68 -0.99
N VAL A 41 2.23 -5.26 -1.64
CA VAL A 41 2.51 -5.04 -3.07
C VAL A 41 1.33 -5.55 -3.91
N LEU A 42 0.84 -6.76 -3.65
CA LEU A 42 -0.29 -7.33 -4.38
C LEU A 42 -1.55 -6.49 -4.19
N LEU A 43 -1.86 -6.10 -2.95
CA LEU A 43 -2.98 -5.24 -2.62
C LEU A 43 -2.87 -3.89 -3.33
N TYR A 44 -1.67 -3.31 -3.40
CA TYR A 44 -1.44 -2.05 -4.09
C TYR A 44 -1.68 -2.17 -5.60
N ILE A 45 -1.18 -3.25 -6.22
CA ILE A 45 -1.42 -3.52 -7.65
C ILE A 45 -2.91 -3.70 -7.91
N LEU A 46 -3.59 -4.53 -7.10
CA LEU A 46 -5.04 -4.73 -7.22
C LEU A 46 -5.80 -3.41 -7.05
N ARG A 47 -5.42 -2.59 -6.05
CA ARG A 47 -6.00 -1.27 -5.85
C ARG A 47 -5.79 -0.39 -7.06
N PHE A 48 -4.60 -0.34 -7.63
CA PHE A 48 -4.28 0.45 -8.81
C PHE A 48 -5.14 0.04 -10.01
N ILE A 49 -5.23 -1.27 -10.29
CA ILE A 49 -6.07 -1.80 -11.36
C ILE A 49 -7.54 -1.45 -11.15
N MET A 50 -8.04 -1.67 -9.93
CA MET A 50 -9.45 -1.38 -9.58
C MET A 50 -9.77 0.11 -9.53
N TYR A 51 -8.77 0.98 -9.32
CA TYR A 51 -8.92 2.43 -9.38
C TYR A 51 -9.19 2.91 -10.81
N GLU A 52 -8.59 2.23 -11.80
CA GLU A 52 -8.80 2.52 -13.22
C GLU A 52 -10.12 1.92 -13.74
N ILE A 53 -10.64 0.87 -13.11
CA ILE A 53 -11.91 0.23 -13.48
C ILE A 53 -13.09 1.01 -12.86
N PRO A 54 -13.90 1.74 -13.68
CA PRO A 54 -14.90 2.72 -13.21
C PRO A 54 -16.18 2.09 -12.61
N VAL A 55 -16.16 0.79 -12.33
CA VAL A 55 -17.32 0.01 -11.85
C VAL A 55 -17.34 -0.09 -10.32
N VAL A 56 -16.17 -0.16 -9.66
CA VAL A 56 -16.09 -0.39 -8.19
C VAL A 56 -15.20 0.63 -7.47
N GLY A 57 -14.10 1.10 -8.09
CA GLY A 57 -13.13 2.01 -7.46
C GLY A 57 -13.16 3.44 -7.99
N GLY A 58 -14.18 3.78 -8.79
CA GLY A 58 -14.23 4.91 -9.71
C GLY A 58 -13.46 6.15 -9.26
N ARG A 59 -12.42 6.49 -10.02
CA ARG A 59 -11.90 7.86 -10.19
C ARG A 59 -13.06 8.82 -10.00
N ALA A 60 -12.95 9.71 -9.01
CA ALA A 60 -13.92 10.74 -8.68
C ALA A 60 -14.59 11.23 -9.98
N ARG A 61 -15.81 10.75 -10.19
CA ARG A 61 -16.46 10.65 -11.50
C ARG A 61 -16.91 12.04 -11.93
N GLY A 62 -15.98 12.90 -12.34
CA GLY A 62 -16.26 14.31 -12.62
C GLY A 62 -16.91 15.07 -11.45
N ARG A 63 -16.93 14.51 -10.22
CA ARG A 63 -17.44 15.20 -9.05
C ARG A 63 -16.37 16.19 -8.64
N GLN A 64 -16.70 17.46 -8.86
CA GLN A 64 -15.95 18.60 -8.38
C GLN A 64 -15.58 18.33 -6.92
N ARG A 65 -14.30 18.53 -6.59
CA ARG A 65 -13.79 18.44 -5.22
C ARG A 65 -14.80 19.19 -4.34
N PRO A 66 -15.35 18.60 -3.26
CA PRO A 66 -16.31 19.30 -2.42
C PRO A 66 -15.64 20.58 -1.91
N THR A 67 -16.01 21.70 -2.51
CA THR A 67 -15.55 23.02 -2.11
C THR A 67 -16.33 23.39 -0.87
N ALA A 68 -15.65 23.88 0.16
CA ALA A 68 -16.35 24.40 1.33
C ALA A 68 -17.35 25.48 0.87
N PRO A 69 -18.61 25.44 1.35
CA PRO A 69 -19.61 26.42 0.96
C PRO A 69 -19.08 27.82 1.26
N SER A 70 -19.09 28.69 0.25
CA SER A 70 -18.72 30.09 0.42
C SER A 70 -19.80 30.81 1.24
N LEU A 71 -19.47 31.87 1.96
CA LEU A 71 -20.47 32.68 2.71
C LEU A 71 -21.58 33.24 1.80
N THR A 72 -21.31 33.27 0.49
CA THR A 72 -22.21 33.68 -0.60
C THR A 72 -23.10 32.57 -1.14
N GLU A 73 -22.99 31.32 -0.68
CA GLU A 73 -23.72 30.18 -1.29
C GLU A 73 -24.51 29.41 -0.21
N ARG A 74 -25.79 29.12 -0.50
CA ARG A 74 -26.63 28.33 0.41
C ARG A 74 -26.26 26.84 0.32
N PRO A 75 -26.61 26.04 1.35
CA PRO A 75 -26.47 24.58 1.31
C PRO A 75 -27.16 23.91 0.10
N ASP A 76 -28.15 24.59 -0.50
CA ASP A 76 -28.90 24.14 -1.67
C ASP A 76 -28.23 24.48 -3.02
N GLY A 77 -27.11 25.23 -3.01
CA GLY A 77 -26.40 25.68 -4.22
C GLY A 77 -26.88 27.02 -4.80
N GLU A 78 -27.89 27.64 -4.18
CA GLU A 78 -28.37 28.97 -4.58
C GLU A 78 -27.42 30.08 -4.11
N ARG A 79 -27.21 31.11 -4.94
CA ARG A 79 -26.41 32.29 -4.60
C ARG A 79 -27.17 33.14 -3.56
N ARG A 80 -26.57 33.38 -2.40
CA ARG A 80 -27.08 34.30 -1.38
C ARG A 80 -26.85 35.74 -1.83
N ASP A 81 -27.94 36.47 -2.04
CA ASP A 81 -27.89 37.90 -2.29
C ASP A 81 -27.58 38.63 -0.97
N LEU A 82 -26.33 39.06 -0.80
CA LEU A 82 -25.88 39.86 0.33
C LEU A 82 -26.28 41.32 0.10
N SER A 83 -27.59 41.60 0.16
CA SER A 83 -28.08 42.98 0.18
C SER A 83 -27.75 43.60 1.54
N LEU A 84 -26.91 44.64 1.56
CA LEU A 84 -26.71 45.45 2.76
C LEU A 84 -28.03 46.17 3.09
N PRO A 85 -28.47 46.19 4.36
CA PRO A 85 -29.56 47.06 4.76
C PRO A 85 -29.13 48.49 4.44
N ARG A 86 -29.87 49.18 3.57
CA ARG A 86 -29.66 50.61 3.37
C ARG A 86 -30.06 51.28 4.69
N ALA A 87 -29.05 51.79 5.41
CA ALA A 87 -29.28 52.60 6.59
C ALA A 87 -30.09 53.86 6.18
N PRO A 88 -31.02 54.33 7.03
CA PRO A 88 -31.86 55.50 6.75
C PRO A 88 -31.03 56.78 6.60
#